data_AF-A0A2E2HE28-F1
#
_entry.id   AF-A0A2E2HE28-F1
#
_cell.length_a   1.000
_cell.length_b   1.000
_cell.length_c   1.000
_cell.angle_alpha   90.00
_cell.angle_beta   90.00
_cell.angle_gamma   90.00
#
_symmetry.space_group_name_H-M   'P 1'
#
loop_
_entity.id
_entity.type
_entity.pdbx_description
1 polymer ?
#
loop_
_entity_poly.entity_id
_entity_poly.type
_entity_poly.pdbx_seq_one_letter_code
_entity_poly.pdbx_strand_id
1 'polypeptide(L)'
;MKRPSDLPGQVIHELAHIQQARRNPLAVVSTKSLLNWAIYEGSADFIAFTINGTSSNQAAHDYLARNESALWCEFSSSTELNSNSNWISQDLYGEPPRGLAGIFGFQIAKAFYNQSQNKDEAFSDLIELDYEQIYLESGIKTDLLNTCL
;
A
#
# COMPACT_ATOMS: atom_id res chain seq x y z
N MET A 1 15.20 7.22 13.81
CA MET A 1 14.35 8.35 14.28
C MET A 1 13.90 9.13 13.05
N LYS A 2 12.59 9.33 12.84
CA LYS A 2 12.09 10.13 11.72
C LYS A 2 12.53 11.60 11.90
N ARG A 3 12.96 12.27 10.84
CA ARG A 3 13.47 13.64 10.90
C ARG A 3 12.29 14.63 10.87
N PRO A 4 12.46 15.87 11.37
CA PRO A 4 11.42 16.91 11.25
C PRO A 4 10.95 17.14 9.80
N SER A 5 11.83 16.98 8.82
CA SER A 5 11.51 17.07 7.39
C SER A 5 10.50 16.03 6.91
N ASP A 6 10.35 14.93 7.64
CA ASP A 6 9.46 13.81 7.27
C ASP A 6 8.04 14.00 7.88
N LEU A 7 7.82 15.06 8.67
CA LEU A 7 6.54 15.36 9.32
C LEU A 7 5.42 15.72 8.34
N PRO A 8 5.63 16.56 7.30
CA PRO A 8 4.55 16.91 6.37
C PRO A 8 3.94 15.68 5.68
N GLY A 9 4.77 14.76 5.17
CA GLY A 9 4.31 13.52 4.56
C GLY A 9 3.51 12.65 5.53
N GLN A 10 3.94 12.54 6.80
CA GLN A 10 3.19 11.80 7.83
C GLN A 10 1.85 12.46 8.16
N VAL A 11 1.80 13.79 8.26
CA VAL A 11 0.54 14.50 8.51
C VAL A 11 -0.45 14.25 7.37
N ILE A 12 0.03 14.22 6.12
CA ILE A 12 -0.82 13.91 4.96
C ILE A 12 -1.29 12.45 5.00
N HIS A 13 -0.42 11.49 5.34
CA HIS A 13 -0.76 10.08 5.50
C HIS A 13 -1.88 9.88 6.54
N GLU A 14 -1.71 10.43 7.75
CA GLU A 14 -2.72 10.32 8.81
C GLU A 14 -4.03 11.04 8.44
N LEU A 15 -3.93 12.16 7.70
CA LEU A 15 -5.12 12.84 7.19
C LEU A 15 -5.85 12.00 6.14
N ALA A 16 -5.14 11.26 5.29
CA ALA A 16 -5.75 10.32 4.35
C ALA A 16 -6.56 9.24 5.09
N HIS A 17 -6.00 8.67 6.16
CA HIS A 17 -6.71 7.72 7.04
C HIS A 17 -7.99 8.31 7.64
N ILE A 18 -7.94 9.56 8.12
CA ILE A 18 -9.13 10.26 8.62
C ILE A 18 -10.20 10.38 7.51
N GLN A 19 -9.79 10.68 6.28
CA GLN A 19 -10.72 10.81 5.15
C GLN A 19 -11.29 9.44 4.74
N GLN A 20 -10.46 8.40 4.70
CA GLN A 20 -10.88 7.02 4.43
C GLN A 20 -11.91 6.54 5.45
N ALA A 21 -11.63 6.73 6.74
CA ALA A 21 -12.56 6.37 7.81
C ALA A 21 -13.88 7.16 7.76
N ARG A 22 -13.86 8.40 7.27
CA ARG A 22 -15.07 9.23 7.11
C ARG A 22 -15.90 8.84 5.89
N ARG A 23 -15.25 8.52 4.77
CA ARG A 23 -15.90 8.22 3.49
C ARG A 23 -16.41 6.79 3.42
N ASN A 24 -15.65 5.84 3.97
CA ASN A 24 -16.04 4.44 4.00
C ASN A 24 -15.63 3.75 5.32
N PRO A 25 -16.38 4.00 6.42
CA PRO A 25 -16.10 3.36 7.71
C PRO A 25 -16.11 1.83 7.66
N LEU A 26 -16.93 1.24 6.79
CA LEU A 26 -17.05 -0.21 6.65
C LEU A 26 -15.83 -0.83 5.98
N ALA A 27 -15.21 -0.14 5.00
CA ALA A 27 -13.97 -0.60 4.39
C ALA A 27 -12.82 -0.65 5.40
N VAL A 28 -12.74 0.31 6.33
CA VAL A 28 -11.70 0.31 7.39
C VAL A 28 -11.87 -0.88 8.34
N VAL A 29 -13.10 -1.28 8.66
CA VAL A 29 -13.38 -2.48 9.47
C VAL A 29 -13.14 -3.79 8.67
N SER A 30 -13.01 -3.69 7.34
CA SER A 30 -12.80 -4.79 6.40
C SER A 30 -11.31 -5.05 6.08
N THR A 31 -10.36 -4.46 6.81
CA THR A 31 -8.92 -4.77 6.73
C THR A 31 -8.57 -6.14 7.35
N LYS A 32 -9.46 -7.13 7.20
CA LYS A 32 -9.35 -8.46 7.79
C LYS A 32 -8.38 -9.34 7.01
N SER A 33 -8.26 -9.12 5.70
CA SER A 33 -7.23 -9.77 4.86
C SER A 33 -5.96 -8.92 4.80
N LEU A 34 -4.83 -9.58 4.56
CA LEU A 34 -3.55 -8.91 4.31
C LEU A 34 -3.63 -7.94 3.13
N LEU A 35 -4.33 -8.32 2.05
CA LEU A 35 -4.47 -7.47 0.87
C LEU A 35 -5.24 -6.18 1.16
N ASN A 36 -6.38 -6.27 1.85
CA ASN A 36 -7.16 -5.08 2.17
C ASN A 36 -6.39 -4.16 3.12
N TRP A 37 -5.68 -4.72 4.10
CA TRP A 37 -4.81 -3.95 4.98
C TRP A 37 -3.68 -3.28 4.20
N ALA A 38 -3.04 -4.00 3.28
CA ALA A 38 -2.00 -3.46 2.42
C ALA A 38 -2.53 -2.27 1.61
N ILE A 39 -3.66 -2.43 0.91
CA ILE A 39 -4.26 -1.36 0.10
C ILE A 39 -4.66 -0.17 0.97
N TYR A 40 -5.21 -0.40 2.16
CA TYR A 40 -5.56 0.65 3.12
C TYR A 40 -4.36 1.54 3.47
N GLU A 41 -3.30 0.95 4.03
CA GLU A 41 -2.08 1.69 4.42
C GLU A 41 -1.32 2.25 3.22
N GLY A 42 -1.20 1.44 2.17
CA GLY A 42 -0.47 1.79 0.96
C GLY A 42 -1.12 2.93 0.17
N SER A 43 -2.44 3.03 0.18
CA SER A 43 -3.16 4.16 -0.43
C SER A 43 -2.88 5.47 0.32
N ALA A 44 -2.87 5.43 1.66
CA ALA A 44 -2.51 6.60 2.48
C ALA A 44 -1.06 7.05 2.24
N ASP A 45 -0.12 6.10 2.16
CA ASP A 45 1.27 6.36 1.81
C ASP A 45 1.43 6.92 0.39
N PHE A 46 0.70 6.39 -0.59
CA PHE A 46 0.75 6.85 -1.97
C PHE A 46 0.16 8.27 -2.14
N ILE A 47 -0.96 8.56 -1.46
CA ILE A 47 -1.54 9.90 -1.37
C ILE A 47 -0.53 10.89 -0.79
N ALA A 48 0.11 10.52 0.32
CA ALA A 48 1.14 11.34 0.95
C ALA A 48 2.33 11.57 0.02
N PHE A 49 2.83 10.53 -0.65
CA PHE A 49 3.91 10.62 -1.62
C PHE A 49 3.54 11.55 -2.78
N THR A 50 2.33 11.44 -3.33
CA THR A 50 1.88 12.23 -4.48
C THR A 50 1.83 13.72 -4.16
N ILE A 51 1.43 14.09 -2.94
CA ILE A 51 1.37 15.50 -2.49
C ILE A 51 2.75 16.01 -2.03
N ASN A 52 3.48 15.21 -1.26
CA ASN A 52 4.72 15.62 -0.60
C ASN A 52 5.98 15.45 -1.48
N GLY A 53 5.89 14.66 -2.56
CA GLY A 53 6.98 14.37 -3.50
C GLY A 53 8.06 13.42 -2.98
N THR A 54 7.96 12.95 -1.73
CA THR A 54 8.92 12.01 -1.13
C THR A 54 8.22 10.96 -0.28
N SER A 55 8.77 9.73 -0.29
CA SER A 55 8.29 8.63 0.55
C SER A 55 8.94 8.71 1.93
N SER A 56 8.17 8.41 2.97
CA SER A 56 8.68 8.32 4.34
C SER A 56 9.50 7.05 4.60
N ASN A 57 9.49 6.08 3.66
CA ASN A 57 10.15 4.78 3.79
C ASN A 57 10.90 4.34 2.52
N GLN A 58 11.73 5.23 1.96
CA GLN A 58 12.48 4.96 0.73
C GLN A 58 13.31 3.67 0.78
N ALA A 59 13.95 3.37 1.91
CA ALA A 59 14.79 2.18 2.07
C ALA A 59 14.01 0.87 1.83
N ALA A 60 12.73 0.83 2.19
CA ALA A 60 11.91 -0.34 2.01
C ALA A 60 11.37 -0.46 0.57
N HIS A 61 11.12 0.66 -0.12
CA HIS A 61 10.91 0.64 -1.59
C HIS A 61 12.14 0.10 -2.32
N ASP A 62 13.34 0.52 -1.92
CA ASP A 62 14.60 0.05 -2.51
C ASP A 62 14.85 -1.44 -2.20
N TYR A 63 14.40 -1.92 -1.05
CA TYR A 63 14.46 -3.35 -0.71
C TYR A 63 13.49 -4.16 -1.55
N LEU A 64 12.24 -3.71 -1.72
CA LEU A 64 11.26 -4.37 -2.58
C LEU A 64 11.78 -4.44 -4.02
N ALA A 65 12.28 -3.34 -4.57
CA ALA A 65 12.79 -3.29 -5.95
C ALA A 65 13.95 -4.27 -6.18
N ARG A 66 14.83 -4.49 -5.19
CA ARG A 66 15.95 -5.45 -5.29
C ARG A 66 15.51 -6.91 -5.21
N ASN A 67 14.35 -7.19 -4.62
CA ASN A 67 13.85 -8.54 -4.35
C ASN A 67 12.46 -8.78 -4.94
N GLU A 68 12.11 -8.02 -5.99
CA GLU A 68 10.73 -7.78 -6.42
C GLU A 68 9.97 -9.07 -6.69
N SER A 69 10.50 -9.92 -7.59
CA SER A 69 9.85 -11.19 -7.96
C SER A 69 9.61 -12.10 -6.76
N ALA A 70 10.64 -12.36 -5.94
CA ALA A 70 10.52 -13.27 -4.79
C ALA A 70 9.49 -12.77 -3.76
N LEU A 71 9.56 -11.48 -3.43
CA LEU A 71 8.68 -10.84 -2.44
C LEU A 71 7.22 -10.77 -2.92
N TRP A 72 7.00 -10.47 -4.20
CA TRP A 72 5.67 -10.47 -4.80
C TRP A 72 5.04 -11.86 -4.86
N CYS A 73 5.82 -12.91 -5.16
CA CYS A 73 5.30 -14.28 -5.11
C CYS A 73 4.91 -14.70 -3.70
N GLU A 74 5.75 -14.38 -2.71
CA GLU A 74 5.45 -14.65 -1.31
C GLU A 74 4.20 -13.89 -0.84
N PHE A 75 4.10 -12.59 -1.17
CA PHE A 75 2.96 -11.75 -0.82
C PHE A 75 1.66 -12.25 -1.47
N SER A 76 1.70 -12.59 -2.76
CA SER A 76 0.55 -13.11 -3.52
C SER A 76 0.00 -14.40 -2.94
N SER A 77 0.87 -15.27 -2.44
CA SER A 77 0.47 -16.52 -1.76
C SER A 77 -0.15 -16.28 -0.37
N SER A 78 -0.01 -15.07 0.16
CA SER A 78 -0.38 -14.67 1.52
C SER A 78 -1.57 -13.71 1.58
N THR A 79 -2.12 -13.23 0.46
CA THR A 79 -3.10 -12.13 0.41
C THR A 79 -4.38 -12.40 1.19
N GLU A 80 -4.82 -13.66 1.20
CA GLU A 80 -6.01 -14.15 1.91
C GLU A 80 -5.76 -14.46 3.39
N LEU A 81 -4.50 -14.41 3.84
CA LEU A 81 -4.18 -14.60 5.25
C LEU A 81 -4.72 -13.42 6.07
N ASN A 82 -5.18 -13.72 7.28
CA ASN A 82 -5.59 -12.69 8.23
C ASN A 82 -4.43 -11.71 8.51
N SER A 83 -4.76 -10.47 8.84
CA SER A 83 -3.84 -9.33 9.07
C SER A 83 -2.87 -9.47 10.28
N ASN A 84 -2.62 -10.69 10.77
CA ASN A 84 -1.65 -11.02 11.82
C ASN A 84 -0.37 -11.72 11.27
N SER A 85 -0.11 -11.61 9.98
CA SER A 85 1.07 -12.22 9.35
C SER A 85 2.35 -11.38 9.57
N ASN A 86 3.52 -12.00 9.42
CA ASN A 86 4.83 -11.31 9.55
C ASN A 86 4.97 -10.08 8.65
N TRP A 87 4.12 -9.95 7.64
CA TRP A 87 4.02 -8.83 6.71
C TRP A 87 3.64 -7.49 7.37
N ILE A 88 2.93 -7.51 8.51
CA ILE A 88 2.36 -6.33 9.20
C ILE A 88 3.14 -5.95 10.47
N SER A 89 4.04 -6.82 10.95
CA SER A 89 4.85 -6.62 12.17
C SER A 89 5.75 -5.37 12.14
N GLN A 90 5.84 -4.64 13.28
CA GLN A 90 6.59 -3.38 13.45
C GLN A 90 8.04 -3.50 13.96
N ASP A 91 8.64 -4.70 14.04
CA ASP A 91 10.07 -4.76 14.38
C ASP A 91 10.91 -4.36 13.17
N LEU A 92 11.32 -3.09 13.13
CA LEU A 92 12.21 -2.49 12.12
C LEU A 92 13.65 -3.06 12.15
N TYR A 93 13.92 -4.07 12.97
CA TYR A 93 15.23 -4.70 13.12
C TYR A 93 15.19 -6.13 12.54
N GLY A 94 15.81 -6.30 11.36
CA GLY A 94 15.95 -7.57 10.66
C GLY A 94 16.04 -7.39 9.14
N GLU A 95 16.61 -8.37 8.44
CA GLU A 95 16.45 -8.55 7.00
C GLU A 95 15.56 -9.80 6.77
N PRO A 96 14.43 -9.68 6.03
CA PRO A 96 13.90 -8.47 5.41
C PRO A 96 13.36 -7.45 6.44
N PRO A 97 13.38 -6.14 6.13
CA PRO A 97 12.71 -5.14 6.95
C PRO A 97 11.22 -5.47 7.07
N ARG A 98 10.65 -5.40 8.27
CA ARG A 98 9.22 -5.71 8.51
C ARG A 98 8.32 -4.52 8.14
N GLY A 99 7.02 -4.76 7.97
CA GLY A 99 6.05 -3.75 7.52
C GLY A 99 5.99 -3.58 6.00
N LEU A 100 6.32 -4.63 5.23
CA LEU A 100 6.33 -4.58 3.76
C LEU A 100 4.92 -4.56 3.17
N ALA A 101 3.89 -5.01 3.89
CA ALA A 101 2.52 -5.05 3.39
C ALA A 101 2.06 -3.68 2.85
N GLY A 102 2.33 -2.60 3.57
CA GLY A 102 1.98 -1.24 3.12
C GLY A 102 2.70 -0.85 1.82
N ILE A 103 3.89 -1.39 1.56
CA ILE A 103 4.65 -1.10 0.34
C ILE A 103 4.04 -1.81 -0.86
N PHE A 104 3.58 -3.05 -0.72
CA PHE A 104 2.81 -3.70 -1.79
C PHE A 104 1.53 -2.94 -2.07
N GLY A 105 0.83 -2.52 -1.01
CA GLY A 105 -0.32 -1.63 -1.12
C GLY A 105 -0.01 -0.34 -1.87
N PHE A 106 1.13 0.29 -1.57
CA PHE A 106 1.58 1.49 -2.28
C PHE A 106 1.77 1.21 -3.77
N GLN A 107 2.40 0.09 -4.13
CA GLN A 107 2.58 -0.27 -5.54
C GLN A 107 1.25 -0.53 -6.23
N ILE A 108 0.30 -1.19 -5.56
CA ILE A 108 -1.07 -1.40 -6.06
C ILE A 108 -1.76 -0.04 -6.28
N ALA A 109 -1.76 0.84 -5.27
CA ALA A 109 -2.37 2.16 -5.36
C ALA A 109 -1.74 3.02 -6.47
N LYS A 110 -0.41 2.98 -6.59
CA LYS A 110 0.33 3.67 -7.65
C LYS A 110 -0.02 3.11 -9.03
N ALA A 111 -0.08 1.79 -9.18
CA ALA A 111 -0.40 1.15 -10.45
C ALA A 111 -1.84 1.43 -10.88
N PHE A 112 -2.79 1.35 -9.95
CA PHE A 112 -4.18 1.77 -10.13
C PHE A 112 -4.24 3.22 -10.61
N TYR A 113 -3.70 4.16 -9.83
CA TYR A 113 -3.69 5.58 -10.17
C TYR A 113 -3.06 5.85 -11.54
N ASN A 114 -1.99 5.15 -11.90
CA ASN A 114 -1.32 5.32 -13.20
C ASN A 114 -2.19 4.84 -14.37
N GLN A 115 -2.95 3.76 -14.19
CA GLN A 115 -3.84 3.21 -15.21
C GLN A 115 -5.14 4.02 -15.35
N SER A 116 -5.60 4.69 -14.29
CA SER A 116 -6.79 5.53 -14.35
C SER A 116 -6.63 6.69 -15.32
N GLN A 117 -7.62 6.92 -16.17
CA GLN A 117 -7.61 8.06 -17.10
C GLN A 117 -7.80 9.40 -16.37
N ASN A 118 -8.69 9.40 -15.38
CA ASN A 118 -8.99 10.55 -14.56
C ASN A 118 -8.24 10.45 -13.22
N LYS A 119 -7.24 11.32 -13.04
CA LYS A 119 -6.38 11.27 -11.85
C LYS A 119 -7.07 11.79 -10.59
N ASP A 120 -8.00 12.73 -10.72
CA ASP A 120 -8.72 13.28 -9.58
C ASP A 120 -9.73 12.27 -9.02
N GLU A 121 -10.39 11.54 -9.92
CA GLU A 121 -11.29 10.43 -9.57
C GLU A 121 -10.50 9.28 -8.92
N ALA A 122 -9.39 8.86 -9.52
CA ALA A 122 -8.53 7.83 -8.94
C ALA A 122 -8.04 8.20 -7.53
N PHE A 123 -7.76 9.47 -7.28
CA PHE A 123 -7.39 9.95 -5.94
C PHE A 123 -8.55 9.83 -4.95
N SER A 124 -9.78 10.10 -5.39
CA SER A 124 -10.99 9.89 -4.59
C SER A 124 -11.21 8.41 -4.30
N ASP A 125 -11.04 7.54 -5.29
CA ASP A 125 -11.24 6.10 -5.15
C ASP A 125 -10.26 5.49 -4.12
N LEU A 126 -9.00 5.94 -4.10
CA LEU A 126 -8.01 5.55 -3.09
C LEU A 126 -8.36 6.00 -1.65
N ILE A 127 -9.23 7.01 -1.52
CA ILE A 127 -9.81 7.42 -0.23
C ILE A 127 -11.07 6.60 0.09
N GLU A 128 -11.88 6.23 -0.91
CA GLU A 128 -13.13 5.50 -0.70
C GLU A 128 -12.93 3.99 -0.52
N LEU A 129 -11.79 3.46 -0.96
CA LEU A 129 -11.30 2.10 -0.68
C LEU A 129 -12.25 0.98 -1.15
N ASP A 130 -12.67 1.04 -2.41
CA ASP A 130 -13.13 -0.18 -3.08
C ASP A 130 -11.92 -1.09 -3.34
N TYR A 131 -11.60 -1.95 -2.38
CA TYR A 131 -10.41 -2.81 -2.42
C TYR A 131 -10.38 -3.73 -3.66
N GLU A 132 -11.54 -4.24 -4.08
CA GLU A 132 -11.62 -5.13 -5.23
C GLU A 132 -11.35 -4.36 -6.52
N GLN A 133 -12.00 -3.22 -6.69
CA GLN A 133 -11.76 -2.34 -7.84
C GLN A 133 -10.29 -1.91 -7.91
N ILE A 134 -9.76 -1.36 -6.82
CA ILE A 134 -8.37 -0.89 -6.75
C ILE A 134 -7.40 -2.01 -7.13
N TYR A 135 -7.60 -3.23 -6.60
CA TYR A 135 -6.71 -4.35 -6.89
C TYR A 135 -6.83 -4.83 -8.35
N LEU A 136 -8.05 -5.00 -8.87
CA LEU A 136 -8.26 -5.51 -10.24
C LEU A 136 -7.77 -4.51 -11.30
N GLU A 137 -8.11 -3.24 -11.13
CA GLU A 137 -7.74 -2.17 -12.07
C GLU A 137 -6.29 -1.71 -11.91
N SER A 138 -5.59 -2.12 -10.84
CA SER A 138 -4.14 -1.94 -10.75
C SER A 138 -3.35 -2.79 -11.74
N GLY A 139 -3.96 -3.79 -12.38
CA GLY A 139 -3.28 -4.70 -13.33
C GLY A 139 -2.25 -5.66 -12.69
N ILE A 140 -1.87 -5.44 -11.44
CA ILE A 140 -0.82 -6.20 -10.74
C ILE A 140 -1.15 -7.70 -10.66
N LYS A 141 -2.43 -8.08 -10.51
CA LYS A 141 -2.86 -9.49 -10.54
C LYS A 141 -2.41 -10.25 -11.80
N THR A 142 -2.39 -9.57 -12.95
CA THR A 142 -2.03 -10.17 -14.25
C THR A 142 -0.52 -10.37 -14.36
N ASP A 143 0.27 -9.44 -13.83
CA ASP A 143 1.72 -9.49 -13.89
C ASP A 143 2.30 -10.50 -12.89
N LEU A 144 1.70 -10.59 -11.69
CA LEU A 144 2.10 -11.52 -10.62
C LEU A 144 1.99 -12.99 -11.00
N LEU A 145 0.90 -13.38 -11.67
CA LEU A 145 0.70 -14.77 -12.09
C LEU A 145 1.71 -15.22 -13.16
N ASN A 146 2.28 -14.28 -13.91
CA ASN A 146 3.27 -14.55 -14.95
C ASN A 146 4.71 -14.52 -14.44
N THR A 147 4.98 -13.94 -13.26
CA THR A 147 6.34 -13.82 -12.69
C THR A 147 6.73 -14.89 -11.68
N CYS A 148 5.77 -15.73 -11.25
CA CYS A 148 5.98 -16.77 -10.24
C CYS A 148 6.11 -18.20 -10.81
N LEU A 149 6.23 -18.31 -12.14
CA LEU A 149 6.49 -19.55 -12.90
C LEU A 149 7.91 -19.51 -13.48
#